data_AF-A0A4P7LPB0-F1
#
_entry.id   AF-A0A4P7LPB0-F1
#
_cell.length_a   1.000
_cell.length_b   1.000
_cell.length_c   1.000
_cell.angle_alpha   90.00
_cell.angle_beta   90.00
_cell.angle_gamma   90.00
#
_symmetry.space_group_name_H-M   'P 1'
#
loop_
_entity.id
_entity.type
_entity.pdbx_description
1 polymer ?
#
loop_
_entity_poly.entity_id
_entity_poly.type
_entity_poly.pdbx_seq_one_letter_code
_entity_poly.pdbx_strand_id
1 'polypeptide(L)'
;MPQLVEHIDAIARQVGRDVLYLTFFEDSAEVSVRADWEENASRKEVVGCLDANGYAWKKCGEIASDDWMVMGYRGSIYIDTAYDREDPVYLKLEHFLENPDGTLRLSKMRFWALSIGLGNGSPCQF
;
A
#
# COMPACT_ATOMS: atom_id res chain seq x y z
N MET A 1 8.06 -14.69 -17.79
CA MET A 1 6.92 -13.86 -18.27
C MET A 1 6.89 -12.61 -17.42
N PRO A 2 7.02 -11.40 -17.98
CA PRO A 2 6.89 -10.18 -17.19
C PRO A 2 5.47 -10.11 -16.63
N GLN A 3 5.33 -10.15 -15.31
CA GLN A 3 4.04 -9.90 -14.67
C GLN A 3 3.83 -8.38 -14.73
N LEU A 4 2.94 -7.94 -15.63
CA LEU A 4 2.44 -6.56 -15.63
C LEU A 4 1.59 -6.44 -14.36
N VAL A 5 2.16 -5.88 -13.30
CA VAL A 5 1.38 -5.53 -12.11
C VAL A 5 0.80 -4.15 -12.34
N GLU A 6 -0.51 -3.99 -12.18
CA GLU A 6 -1.15 -2.69 -12.32
C GLU A 6 -0.62 -1.72 -11.26
N HIS A 7 -0.21 -0.53 -11.70
CA HIS A 7 0.28 0.52 -10.81
C HIS A 7 -0.87 1.16 -10.05
N ILE A 8 -0.62 1.58 -8.81
CA ILE A 8 -1.65 2.18 -7.96
C ILE A 8 -2.26 3.45 -8.56
N ASP A 9 -1.50 4.24 -9.32
CA ASP A 9 -2.04 5.43 -10.01
C ASP A 9 -3.02 5.08 -11.14
N ALA A 10 -2.78 3.98 -11.86
CA ALA A 10 -3.70 3.47 -12.87
C ALA A 10 -4.99 2.95 -12.22
N ILE A 11 -4.86 2.22 -11.11
CA ILE A 11 -6.00 1.74 -10.31
C ILE A 11 -6.82 2.93 -9.79
N ALA A 12 -6.18 3.94 -9.22
CA ALA A 12 -6.84 5.13 -8.70
C ALA A 12 -7.64 5.86 -9.79
N ARG A 13 -7.02 6.05 -10.97
CA ARG A 13 -7.68 6.64 -12.14
C ARG A 13 -8.85 5.80 -12.66
N GLN A 14 -8.73 4.48 -12.64
CA GLN A 14 -9.79 3.58 -13.09
C GLN A 14 -10.99 3.59 -12.15
N VAL A 15 -10.75 3.60 -10.84
CA VAL A 15 -11.83 3.60 -9.85
C VAL A 15 -12.41 5.01 -9.65
N GLY A 16 -11.63 6.06 -9.96
CA GLY A 16 -12.09 7.44 -9.85
C GLY A 16 -12.32 7.89 -8.41
N ARG A 17 -11.58 7.31 -7.45
CA ARG A 17 -11.62 7.65 -6.02
C ARG A 17 -10.24 7.57 -5.40
N ASP A 18 -10.11 8.09 -4.18
CA ASP A 18 -8.91 7.95 -3.37
C ASP A 18 -8.70 6.48 -3.00
N VAL A 19 -7.47 5.99 -3.18
CA VAL A 19 -7.12 4.58 -3.02
C VAL A 19 -6.07 4.38 -1.93
N LEU A 20 -6.16 3.23 -1.28
CA LEU A 20 -5.25 2.85 -0.21
C LEU A 20 -4.31 1.75 -0.67
N TYR A 21 -3.03 1.89 -0.35
CA TYR A 21 -2.04 0.87 -0.63
C TYR A 21 -1.00 0.77 0.48
N LEU A 22 -0.45 -0.43 0.62
CA LEU A 22 0.59 -0.75 1.58
C LEU A 22 1.86 -1.12 0.82
N THR A 23 2.99 -0.58 1.27
CA THR A 23 4.31 -0.98 0.79
C THR A 23 5.09 -1.63 1.91
N PHE A 24 5.93 -2.61 1.57
CA PHE A 24 6.73 -3.36 2.53
C PHE A 24 8.21 -3.15 2.20
N PHE A 25 9.03 -3.01 3.23
CA PHE A 25 10.47 -2.81 3.09
C PHE A 25 11.20 -3.55 4.21
N GLU A 26 12.40 -4.05 3.94
CA GLU A 26 13.27 -4.54 5.01
C GLU A 26 14.11 -3.40 5.57
N ASP A 27 14.10 -3.26 6.89
CA ASP A 27 15.12 -2.53 7.66
C ASP A 27 16.30 -3.49 7.86
N SER A 28 17.57 -3.19 7.57
CA SER A 28 18.34 -1.94 7.58
C SER A 28 19.55 -2.05 6.62
N ALA A 29 20.07 -0.90 6.16
CA ALA A 29 21.31 -0.68 5.40
C ALA A 29 21.24 -0.79 3.86
N GLU A 30 21.25 0.38 3.21
CA GLU A 30 22.06 0.83 2.04
C GLU A 30 22.34 -0.09 0.84
N VAL A 31 21.80 -1.29 0.78
CA VAL A 31 21.99 -2.20 -0.34
C VAL A 31 20.62 -2.72 -0.73
N SER A 32 20.26 -2.44 -1.97
CA SER A 32 19.08 -2.94 -2.66
C SER A 32 19.17 -4.46 -2.85
N VAL A 33 19.16 -5.21 -1.75
CA VAL A 33 18.84 -6.63 -1.80
C VAL A 33 17.42 -6.70 -2.35
N ARG A 34 17.20 -7.53 -3.38
CA ARG A 34 15.85 -7.85 -3.86
C ARG A 34 15.03 -8.28 -2.65
N ALA A 35 14.28 -7.33 -2.08
CA ALA A 35 13.56 -7.54 -0.84
C ALA A 35 12.64 -8.73 -1.08
N ASP A 36 12.83 -9.79 -0.30
CA ASP A 36 12.01 -10.99 -0.41
C ASP A 36 10.68 -10.66 0.27
N TRP A 37 9.87 -9.90 -0.46
CA TRP A 37 8.58 -9.43 0.02
C TRP A 37 7.66 -10.59 0.38
N GLU A 38 7.91 -11.78 -0.16
CA GLU A 38 7.19 -13.01 0.18
C GLU A 38 7.54 -13.51 1.58
N GLU A 39 8.76 -13.27 2.06
CA GLU A 39 9.21 -13.64 3.41
C GLU A 39 8.87 -12.60 4.49
N ASN A 40 8.41 -11.41 4.09
CA ASN A 40 8.08 -10.35 5.04
C ASN A 40 6.92 -10.75 5.98
N ALA A 41 7.23 -10.88 7.26
CA ALA A 41 6.27 -11.28 8.30
C ALA A 41 5.08 -10.31 8.40
N SER A 42 5.34 -9.00 8.32
CA SER A 42 4.29 -7.97 8.35
C SER A 42 3.34 -8.12 7.17
N ARG A 43 3.85 -8.43 5.98
CA ARG A 43 2.99 -8.70 4.80
C ARG A 43 2.09 -9.90 5.03
N LYS A 44 2.63 -11.01 5.54
CA LYS A 44 1.84 -12.23 5.83
C LYS A 44 0.74 -11.94 6.85
N GLU A 45 1.07 -11.17 7.89
CA GLU A 45 0.11 -10.80 8.93
C GLU A 45 -0.99 -9.87 8.40
N VAL A 46 -0.63 -8.84 7.61
CA VAL A 46 -1.61 -7.97 6.95
C VAL A 46 -2.51 -8.76 6.02
N VAL A 47 -1.94 -9.58 5.12
CA VAL A 47 -2.73 -10.37 4.17
C VAL A 47 -3.68 -11.32 4.89
N GLY A 48 -3.20 -12.00 5.93
CA GLY A 48 -4.04 -12.86 6.77
C GLY A 48 -5.16 -12.09 7.45
N CYS A 49 -4.89 -10.88 7.94
CA CYS A 49 -5.91 -10.03 8.54
C CYS A 49 -6.93 -9.52 7.52
N LEU A 50 -6.48 -9.08 6.34
CA LEU A 50 -7.35 -8.62 5.27
C LEU A 50 -8.31 -9.74 4.84
N ASP A 51 -7.79 -10.96 4.65
CA ASP A 51 -8.59 -12.14 4.31
C ASP A 51 -9.58 -12.50 5.44
N ALA A 52 -9.10 -12.56 6.69
CA ALA A 52 -9.93 -12.87 7.86
C ALA A 52 -11.06 -11.85 8.10
N ASN A 53 -10.86 -10.60 7.72
CA ASN A 53 -11.87 -9.54 7.84
C ASN A 53 -12.70 -9.35 6.57
N GLY A 54 -12.40 -10.07 5.49
CA GLY A 54 -13.13 -9.98 4.21
C GLY A 54 -12.82 -8.75 3.37
N TYR A 55 -11.66 -8.11 3.58
CA TYR A 55 -11.21 -7.00 2.73
C TYR A 55 -10.74 -7.52 1.38
N ALA A 56 -11.26 -6.92 0.30
CA ALA A 56 -10.75 -7.19 -1.03
C ALA A 56 -9.40 -6.47 -1.20
N TRP A 57 -8.34 -7.23 -1.50
CA TRP A 57 -7.00 -6.70 -1.74
C TRP A 57 -6.39 -7.32 -2.99
N LYS A 58 -5.49 -6.60 -3.66
CA LYS A 58 -4.79 -7.04 -4.87
C LYS A 58 -3.33 -6.65 -4.82
N LYS A 59 -2.46 -7.41 -5.50
CA LYS A 59 -1.05 -7.03 -5.69
C LYS A 59 -1.01 -5.82 -6.64
N CYS A 60 -0.30 -4.76 -6.27
CA CYS A 60 -0.17 -3.56 -7.10
C CYS A 60 1.29 -3.08 -7.21
N GLY A 61 1.61 -2.37 -8.28
CA GLY A 61 2.83 -1.61 -8.40
C GLY A 61 2.74 -0.30 -7.60
N GLU A 62 3.88 0.23 -7.18
CA GLU A 62 3.99 1.62 -6.71
C GLU A 62 3.70 2.60 -7.86
N ILE A 63 3.66 3.91 -7.60
CA ILE A 63 3.35 4.93 -8.62
C ILE A 63 4.30 4.77 -9.81
N ALA A 64 3.73 4.69 -11.02
CA ALA A 64 4.52 4.61 -12.24
C ALA A 64 5.42 5.85 -12.34
N SER A 65 6.72 5.64 -12.18
CA SER A 65 7.72 6.67 -12.42
C SER A 65 8.11 6.63 -13.89
N ASP A 66 8.34 7.80 -14.51
CA ASP A 66 8.74 7.95 -15.92
C ASP A 66 10.10 7.28 -16.22
N ASP A 67 10.81 6.88 -15.16
CA ASP A 67 12.05 6.13 -15.25
C ASP A 67 11.76 4.68 -15.69
N TRP A 68 12.13 4.39 -16.94
CA TRP A 68 12.04 3.11 -17.66
C TRP A 68 12.65 1.90 -16.92
N MET A 69 13.22 2.08 -15.73
CA MET A 69 13.58 0.99 -14.85
C MET A 69 12.34 0.19 -14.45
N VAL A 70 12.18 -0.98 -15.09
CA VAL A 70 11.23 -2.03 -14.72
C VAL A 70 11.62 -2.56 -13.33
N MET A 71 11.29 -1.80 -12.30
CA MET A 71 11.42 -2.19 -10.91
C MET A 71 10.42 -3.34 -10.72
N GLY A 72 10.93 -4.56 -10.65
CA GLY A 72 10.11 -5.74 -10.41
C GLY A 72 9.25 -5.55 -9.17
N TYR A 73 8.07 -6.17 -9.16
CA TYR A 73 7.10 -6.07 -8.07
C TYR A 73 7.75 -6.24 -6.69
N ARG A 74 7.60 -5.21 -5.84
CA ARG A 74 8.22 -5.10 -4.51
C ARG A 74 7.34 -5.58 -3.37
N GLY A 75 6.20 -6.22 -3.66
CA GLY A 75 5.30 -6.74 -2.65
C GLY A 75 4.15 -5.82 -2.24
N SER A 76 4.02 -4.64 -2.88
CA SER A 76 2.99 -3.67 -2.55
C SER A 76 1.58 -4.21 -2.81
N ILE A 77 0.63 -3.86 -1.94
CA ILE A 77 -0.76 -4.34 -2.04
C ILE A 77 -1.73 -3.16 -2.04
N TYR A 78 -2.68 -3.20 -2.95
CA TYR A 78 -3.83 -2.33 -3.02
C TYR A 78 -4.96 -2.92 -2.19
N ILE A 79 -5.66 -2.08 -1.44
CA ILE A 79 -6.87 -2.44 -0.71
C ILE A 79 -8.05 -1.77 -1.38
N ASP A 80 -9.06 -2.56 -1.79
CA ASP A 80 -10.31 -2.05 -2.39
C ASP A 80 -11.21 -1.47 -1.30
N THR A 81 -10.74 -0.39 -0.69
CA THR A 81 -11.43 0.39 0.33
C THR A 81 -11.14 1.85 0.04
N ALA A 82 -12.17 2.68 0.10
CA ALA A 82 -12.01 4.11 -0.06
C ALA A 82 -11.31 4.71 1.16
N TYR A 83 -10.48 5.72 0.95
CA TYR A 83 -9.97 6.52 2.05
C TYR A 83 -11.08 7.44 2.57
N ASP A 84 -11.74 7.03 3.65
CA ASP A 84 -12.88 7.77 4.21
C ASP A 84 -12.91 7.60 5.73
N ARG A 85 -12.73 8.69 6.48
CA ARG A 85 -12.69 8.68 7.96
C ARG A 85 -14.07 8.55 8.62
N GLU A 86 -15.13 8.63 7.84
CA GLU A 86 -16.50 8.40 8.28
C GLU A 86 -16.94 6.96 7.98
N ASP A 87 -16.19 6.25 7.13
CA ASP A 87 -16.46 4.86 6.77
C ASP A 87 -15.96 3.87 7.85
N PRO A 88 -16.85 3.02 8.39
CA PRO A 88 -16.49 2.07 9.45
C PRO A 88 -15.55 0.96 8.99
N VAL A 89 -15.50 0.66 7.67
CA VAL A 89 -14.61 -0.35 7.09
C VAL A 89 -13.19 0.20 7.04
N TYR A 90 -13.02 1.46 6.65
CA TYR A 90 -11.75 2.19 6.73
C TYR A 90 -11.27 2.34 8.18
N LEU A 91 -12.12 2.82 9.10
CA LEU A 91 -11.72 3.01 10.50
C LEU A 91 -11.23 1.71 11.14
N LYS A 92 -11.88 0.58 10.83
CA LYS A 92 -11.44 -0.73 11.32
C LYS A 92 -10.07 -1.15 10.76
N LEU A 93 -9.80 -0.82 9.50
CA LEU A 93 -8.51 -1.07 8.85
C LEU A 93 -7.42 -0.16 9.45
N GLU A 94 -7.70 1.12 9.62
CA GLU A 94 -6.82 2.10 10.25
C GLU A 94 -6.47 1.65 11.68
N HIS A 95 -7.46 1.32 12.51
CA HIS A 95 -7.23 0.81 13.86
C HIS A 95 -6.45 -0.51 13.91
N PHE A 96 -6.47 -1.30 12.85
CA PHE A 96 -5.69 -2.54 12.74
C PHE A 96 -4.24 -2.26 12.32
N LEU A 97 -4.01 -1.30 11.43
CA LEU A 97 -2.68 -0.98 10.91
C LEU A 97 -1.93 0.01 11.81
N GLU A 98 -2.65 0.92 12.44
CA GLU A 98 -2.15 2.03 13.24
C GLU A 98 -2.54 1.88 14.71
N ASN A 99 -1.65 2.36 15.57
CA ASN A 99 -1.93 2.59 16.97
C ASN A 99 -2.74 3.88 17.11
N PRO A 100 -3.47 4.07 18.22
CA PRO A 100 -4.14 5.34 18.52
C PRO A 100 -3.19 6.55 18.59
N ASP A 101 -1.89 6.32 18.69
CA ASP A 101 -0.83 7.33 18.65
C ASP A 101 -0.42 7.74 17.21
N GLY A 102 -1.03 7.13 16.18
CA GLY A 102 -0.68 7.35 14.76
C GLY A 102 0.58 6.60 14.30
N THR A 103 1.15 5.74 15.15
CA THR A 103 2.29 4.89 14.80
C THR A 103 1.81 3.57 14.19
N LEU A 104 2.47 3.09 13.14
CA LEU A 104 2.13 1.78 12.56
C LEU A 104 2.41 0.65 13.57
N ARG A 105 1.46 -0.28 13.71
CA ARG A 105 1.58 -1.44 14.61
C ARG A 105 2.61 -2.44 14.14
N LEU A 106 2.73 -2.59 12.82
CA LEU A 106 3.68 -3.50 12.22
C LEU A 106 4.91 -2.71 11.75
N SER A 107 6.09 -3.27 12.03
CA SER A 107 7.34 -2.77 11.48
C SER A 107 7.46 -3.14 10.00
N LYS A 108 8.42 -2.55 9.27
CA LYS A 108 8.75 -2.97 7.90
C LYS A 108 7.60 -2.80 6.89
N MET A 109 6.63 -1.94 7.21
CA MET A 109 5.54 -1.57 6.32
C MET A 109 5.29 -0.06 6.34
N ARG A 110 4.70 0.46 5.28
CA ARG A 110 4.17 1.82 5.18
C ARG A 110 2.76 1.77 4.63
N PHE A 111 1.91 2.59 5.21
CA PHE A 111 0.54 2.82 4.77
C PHE A 111 0.45 4.13 4.00
N TRP A 112 -0.17 4.08 2.82
CA TRP A 112 -0.27 5.21 1.92
C TRP A 112 -1.71 5.37 1.44
N ALA A 113 -2.18 6.61 1.43
CA ALA A 113 -3.37 7.04 0.73
C ALA A 113 -2.95 7.81 -0.52
N LEU A 114 -3.37 7.35 -1.69
CA LEU A 114 -3.22 8.08 -2.94
C LEU A 114 -4.52 8.77 -3.27
N SER A 115 -4.53 10.09 -3.12
CA SER A 115 -5.68 10.89 -3.51
C SER A 115 -5.61 11.30 -4.98
N ILE A 116 -6.67 11.02 -5.74
CA ILE A 116 -6.73 11.39 -7.17
C ILE A 116 -7.05 12.88 -7.39
N GLY A 117 -7.53 13.57 -6.35
CA GLY A 117 -7.92 14.98 -6.38
C GLY A 117 -6.76 15.98 -6.28
N LEU A 118 -5.55 15.53 -5.94
CA LEU A 118 -4.37 16.41 -5.84
C LEU A 118 -3.59 16.40 -7.17
N GLY A 119 -4.11 17.17 -8.13
CA GLY A 119 -3.27 17.71 -9.18
C GLY A 119 -2.19 18.59 -8.55
N ASN A 120 -0.92 18.21 -8.73
CA ASN A 120 0.28 19.00 -8.42
C ASN A 120 0.35 19.65 -7.04
N GLY A 121 1.09 18.99 -6.15
CA GLY A 121 1.88 19.67 -5.12
C GLY A 121 1.13 19.96 -3.82
N SER A 122 1.09 18.96 -2.95
CA SER A 122 1.42 19.11 -1.53
C SER A 122 1.46 17.72 -0.89
N PRO A 123 2.54 17.35 -0.17
CA PRO A 123 2.50 16.17 0.67
C PRO A 123 1.50 16.49 1.79
N CYS A 124 0.37 15.77 1.81
CA CYS A 124 -0.41 15.66 3.04
C CYS A 124 0.49 14.99 4.07
N GLN A 125 1.18 15.80 4.88
CA GLN A 125 1.82 15.33 6.09
C GLN A 125 0.74 14.82 7.03
N PHE A 126 1.01 13.62 7.57
CA PHE A 126 0.28 12.97 8.65
C PHE A 126 0.20 13.86 9.89
#